data_AF-A0A7W5EIG2-F1
#
_entry.id   AF-A0A7W5EIG2-F1
#
_cell.length_a   1.000
_cell.length_b   1.000
_cell.length_c   1.000
_cell.angle_alpha   90.00
_cell.angle_beta   90.00
_cell.angle_gamma   90.00
#
_symmetry.space_group_name_H-M   'P 1'
#
loop_
_entity.id
_entity.type
_entity.pdbx_description
1 polymer ?
#
loop_
_entity_poly.entity_id
_entity_poly.type
_entity_poly.pdbx_seq_one_letter_code
_entity_poly.pdbx_strand_id
1 'polypeptide(L)'
;MKRYTIVLSALTLAFAAGNAFAAKDDLDVRRLNSSLDQLSSDPALGGFAQAEQARARESINQLSTVPSKERAHALYIAERRVDIARAMAQLQEAQNKSAQLDREHDSILLEASRLDAEMARRQLEQQRMQNQMISEEAARLQQQGVEYSQALEQAKAEGDKARKLAEAQARVANAAKKQAALAEQAARAMRDASSPDTSDPTPTKKPKK
;
A
#
# COMPACT_ATOMS: atom_id res chain seq x y z
N MET A 1 -63.33 -73.65 -43.73
CA MET A 1 -62.95 -72.32 -44.27
C MET A 1 -63.13 -71.21 -43.24
N LYS A 2 -64.15 -70.32 -43.33
CA LYS A 2 -64.19 -68.98 -42.69
C LYS A 2 -63.88 -68.87 -41.18
N ARG A 3 -64.11 -69.90 -40.37
CA ARG A 3 -63.73 -69.88 -38.93
C ARG A 3 -62.22 -69.99 -38.71
N TYR A 4 -61.51 -70.80 -39.50
CA TYR A 4 -60.06 -70.98 -39.37
C TYR A 4 -59.27 -69.74 -39.78
N THR A 5 -59.73 -69.00 -40.80
CA THR A 5 -59.12 -67.73 -41.22
C THR A 5 -59.17 -66.66 -40.13
N ILE A 6 -60.25 -66.62 -39.34
CA ILE A 6 -60.37 -65.66 -38.22
C ILE A 6 -59.39 -66.02 -37.08
N VAL A 7 -59.32 -67.30 -36.70
CA VAL A 7 -58.36 -67.77 -35.68
C VAL A 7 -56.91 -67.53 -36.13
N LEU A 8 -56.60 -67.78 -37.40
CA LEU A 8 -55.26 -67.54 -37.95
C LEU A 8 -54.90 -66.04 -37.93
N SER A 9 -55.84 -65.15 -38.29
CA SER A 9 -55.62 -63.69 -38.24
C SER A 9 -55.50 -63.13 -36.82
N ALA A 10 -56.18 -63.73 -35.83
CA ALA A 10 -56.03 -63.35 -34.43
C ALA A 10 -54.66 -63.75 -33.88
N LEU A 11 -54.17 -64.94 -34.26
CA LEU A 11 -52.87 -65.46 -33.83
C LEU A 11 -51.71 -64.64 -34.40
N THR A 12 -51.76 -64.24 -35.67
CA THR A 12 -50.72 -63.39 -36.28
C THR A 12 -50.70 -61.98 -35.67
N LEU A 13 -51.86 -61.41 -35.34
CA LEU A 13 -51.95 -60.08 -34.71
C LEU A 13 -51.38 -60.09 -33.28
N ALA A 14 -51.66 -61.14 -32.50
CA ALA A 14 -51.08 -61.34 -31.17
C ALA A 14 -49.54 -61.51 -31.23
N PHE A 15 -49.04 -62.26 -32.21
CA PHE A 15 -47.60 -62.46 -32.39
C PHE A 15 -46.88 -61.17 -32.82
N ALA A 16 -47.50 -60.36 -33.70
CA ALA A 16 -46.97 -59.06 -34.10
C ALA A 16 -46.85 -58.09 -32.92
N ALA A 17 -47.85 -58.04 -32.04
CA ALA A 17 -47.84 -57.17 -30.86
C ALA A 17 -46.66 -57.48 -29.91
N GLY A 18 -46.38 -58.76 -29.63
CA GLY A 18 -45.29 -59.17 -28.74
C GLY A 18 -43.90 -58.73 -29.23
N ASN A 19 -43.66 -58.80 -30.55
CA ASN A 19 -42.39 -58.38 -31.15
C ASN A 19 -42.15 -56.87 -31.05
N ALA A 20 -43.21 -56.05 -31.15
CA ALA A 20 -43.11 -54.59 -31.10
C ALA A 20 -42.63 -54.07 -29.72
N PHE A 21 -43.10 -54.68 -28.62
CA PHE A 21 -42.65 -54.31 -27.27
C PHE A 21 -41.18 -54.67 -27.03
N ALA A 22 -40.77 -55.89 -27.40
CA ALA A 22 -39.38 -56.34 -27.24
C ALA A 22 -38.38 -55.45 -28.00
N ALA A 23 -38.74 -54.99 -29.21
CA ALA A 23 -37.92 -54.08 -30.01
C ALA A 23 -37.79 -52.68 -29.38
N LYS A 24 -38.83 -52.18 -28.69
CA LYS A 24 -38.76 -50.90 -27.95
C LYS A 24 -37.86 -51.00 -26.72
N ASP A 25 -38.02 -52.06 -25.94
CA ASP A 25 -37.26 -52.24 -24.69
C ASP A 25 -35.74 -52.29 -24.93
N ASP A 26 -35.31 -52.94 -26.03
CA ASP A 26 -33.91 -52.96 -26.47
C ASP A 26 -33.42 -51.59 -27.00
N LEU A 27 -34.29 -50.80 -27.65
CA LEU A 27 -33.96 -49.42 -28.02
C LEU A 27 -33.74 -48.52 -26.79
N ASP A 28 -34.59 -48.63 -25.76
CA ASP A 28 -34.48 -47.86 -24.53
C ASP A 28 -33.20 -48.23 -23.74
N VAL A 29 -32.85 -49.53 -23.65
CA VAL A 29 -31.57 -50.00 -23.07
C VAL A 29 -30.36 -49.48 -23.85
N ARG A 30 -30.39 -49.53 -25.20
CA ARG A 30 -29.30 -49.00 -26.03
C ARG A 30 -29.15 -47.48 -25.93
N ARG A 31 -30.27 -46.74 -25.78
CA ARG A 31 -30.26 -45.28 -25.53
C ARG A 31 -29.62 -44.93 -24.18
N LEU A 32 -29.97 -45.65 -23.11
CA LEU A 32 -29.41 -45.40 -21.78
C LEU A 32 -27.91 -45.70 -21.71
N ASN A 33 -27.46 -46.83 -22.28
CA ASN A 33 -26.03 -47.13 -22.40
C ASN A 33 -25.30 -46.03 -23.20
N SER A 34 -25.82 -45.63 -24.37
CA SER A 34 -25.21 -44.56 -25.17
C SER A 34 -25.10 -43.23 -24.42
N SER A 35 -26.11 -42.83 -23.66
CA SER A 35 -26.07 -41.61 -22.82
C SER A 35 -25.05 -41.69 -21.68
N LEU A 36 -24.77 -42.90 -21.18
CA LEU A 36 -23.84 -43.13 -20.07
C LEU A 36 -22.40 -43.32 -20.56
N ASP A 37 -22.21 -43.96 -21.71
CA ASP A 37 -20.92 -44.06 -22.38
C ASP A 37 -20.46 -42.68 -22.88
N GLN A 38 -21.36 -41.85 -23.40
CA GLN A 38 -21.12 -40.42 -23.68
C GLN A 38 -20.63 -39.67 -22.43
N LEU A 39 -21.30 -39.85 -21.28
CA LEU A 39 -20.84 -39.24 -20.03
C LEU A 39 -19.44 -39.73 -19.64
N SER A 40 -19.18 -41.04 -19.73
CA SER A 40 -17.88 -41.64 -19.33
C SER A 40 -16.71 -41.33 -20.28
N SER A 41 -16.99 -40.93 -21.52
CA SER A 41 -15.99 -40.56 -22.54
C SER A 41 -15.82 -39.05 -22.71
N ASP A 42 -16.62 -38.24 -22.01
CA ASP A 42 -16.47 -36.79 -21.92
C ASP A 42 -15.12 -36.44 -21.24
N PRO A 43 -14.22 -35.67 -21.89
CA PRO A 43 -12.91 -35.32 -21.32
C PRO A 43 -12.97 -34.46 -20.05
N ALA A 44 -14.08 -33.75 -19.80
CA ALA A 44 -14.29 -32.92 -18.61
C ALA A 44 -15.08 -33.68 -17.53
N LEU A 45 -16.15 -34.40 -17.91
CA LEU A 45 -17.07 -35.03 -16.97
C LEU A 45 -16.80 -36.52 -16.71
N GLY A 46 -16.19 -37.24 -17.65
CA GLY A 46 -16.05 -38.70 -17.59
C GLY A 46 -15.20 -39.23 -16.46
N GLY A 47 -14.28 -38.40 -15.94
CA GLY A 47 -13.50 -38.67 -14.72
C GLY A 47 -14.30 -38.61 -13.43
N PHE A 48 -15.46 -37.94 -13.40
CA PHE A 48 -16.21 -37.64 -12.18
C PHE A 48 -17.38 -38.59 -11.91
N ALA A 49 -17.87 -38.58 -10.66
CA ALA A 49 -19.02 -39.36 -10.20
C ALA A 49 -18.98 -40.88 -10.52
N GLN A 50 -17.79 -41.49 -10.58
CA GLN A 50 -17.57 -42.91 -10.94
C GLN A 50 -18.51 -43.89 -10.21
N ALA A 51 -18.81 -43.65 -8.93
CA ALA A 51 -19.72 -44.48 -8.16
C ALA A 51 -21.18 -44.42 -8.66
N GLU A 52 -21.66 -43.25 -9.10
CA GLU A 52 -23.00 -43.14 -9.71
C GLU A 52 -22.99 -43.61 -11.17
N GLN A 53 -21.90 -43.42 -11.92
CA GLN A 53 -21.76 -44.04 -13.24
C GLN A 53 -21.87 -45.58 -13.14
N ALA A 54 -21.21 -46.19 -12.15
CA ALA A 54 -21.30 -47.63 -11.88
C ALA A 54 -22.72 -48.06 -11.49
N ARG A 55 -23.39 -47.33 -10.58
CA ARG A 55 -24.80 -47.56 -10.19
C ARG A 55 -25.77 -47.42 -11.37
N ALA A 56 -25.48 -46.53 -12.32
CA ALA A 56 -26.25 -46.38 -13.55
C ALA A 56 -26.03 -47.57 -14.51
N ARG A 57 -24.77 -48.00 -14.73
CA ARG A 57 -24.46 -49.20 -15.53
C ARG A 57 -25.16 -50.44 -14.94
N GLU A 58 -25.12 -50.61 -13.62
CA GLU A 58 -25.81 -51.70 -12.92
C GLU A 58 -27.34 -51.64 -13.12
N SER A 59 -27.96 -50.48 -12.90
CA SER A 59 -29.42 -50.32 -13.05
C SER A 59 -29.91 -50.52 -14.49
N ILE A 60 -29.08 -50.23 -15.50
CA ILE A 60 -29.39 -50.52 -16.91
C ILE A 60 -29.28 -52.03 -17.17
N ASN A 61 -28.24 -52.70 -16.67
CA ASN A 61 -28.05 -54.14 -16.86
C ASN A 61 -29.20 -54.96 -16.25
N GLN A 62 -29.74 -54.53 -15.10
CA GLN A 62 -30.90 -55.14 -14.45
C GLN A 62 -32.19 -55.11 -15.32
N LEU A 63 -32.31 -54.20 -16.30
CA LEU A 63 -33.45 -54.15 -17.22
C LEU A 63 -33.60 -55.41 -18.09
N SER A 64 -32.59 -56.27 -18.14
CA SER A 64 -32.63 -57.57 -18.82
C SER A 64 -33.28 -58.69 -18.00
N THR A 65 -33.33 -58.56 -16.67
CA THR A 65 -33.82 -59.60 -15.74
C THR A 65 -35.19 -59.29 -15.14
N VAL A 66 -35.62 -58.02 -15.16
CA VAL A 66 -36.91 -57.57 -14.63
C VAL A 66 -38.09 -58.08 -15.49
N PRO A 67 -39.15 -58.65 -14.88
CA PRO A 67 -40.33 -59.11 -15.64
C PRO A 67 -41.09 -57.94 -16.28
N SER A 68 -41.66 -58.16 -17.46
CA SER A 68 -42.32 -57.12 -18.28
C SER A 68 -43.29 -56.21 -17.51
N LYS A 69 -44.07 -56.75 -16.57
CA LYS A 69 -44.99 -55.99 -15.69
C LYS A 69 -44.33 -54.91 -14.82
N GLU A 70 -43.06 -55.07 -14.47
CA GLU A 70 -42.28 -54.15 -13.62
C GLU A 70 -41.25 -53.33 -14.43
N ARG A 71 -41.04 -53.69 -15.70
CA ARG A 71 -40.00 -53.12 -16.56
C ARG A 71 -40.12 -51.60 -16.72
N ALA A 72 -41.34 -51.07 -16.80
CA ALA A 72 -41.57 -49.63 -16.88
C ALA A 72 -41.10 -48.87 -15.61
N HIS A 73 -41.21 -49.48 -14.43
CA HIS A 73 -40.70 -48.88 -13.20
C HIS A 73 -39.17 -48.99 -13.12
N ALA A 74 -38.61 -50.16 -13.46
CA ALA A 74 -37.16 -50.33 -13.50
C ALA A 74 -36.48 -49.40 -14.52
N LEU A 75 -37.11 -49.17 -15.68
CA LEU A 75 -36.64 -48.23 -16.70
C LEU A 75 -36.56 -46.80 -16.14
N TYR A 76 -37.60 -46.34 -15.44
CA TYR A 76 -37.59 -45.03 -14.77
C TYR A 76 -36.47 -44.92 -13.72
N ILE A 77 -36.18 -45.98 -12.96
CA ILE A 77 -35.06 -45.99 -12.01
C ILE A 77 -33.71 -45.91 -12.76
N ALA A 78 -33.55 -46.62 -13.88
CA ALA A 78 -32.35 -46.57 -14.70
C ALA A 78 -32.13 -45.18 -15.36
N GLU A 79 -33.19 -44.57 -15.90
CA GLU A 79 -33.19 -43.17 -16.37
C GLU A 79 -32.69 -42.22 -15.26
N ARG A 80 -33.28 -42.31 -14.07
CA ARG A 80 -32.89 -41.44 -12.94
C ARG A 80 -31.48 -41.71 -12.42
N ARG A 81 -30.95 -42.93 -12.54
CA ARG A 81 -29.54 -43.19 -12.23
C ARG A 81 -28.59 -42.53 -13.24
N VAL A 82 -28.92 -42.51 -14.53
CA VAL A 82 -28.13 -41.79 -15.55
C VAL A 82 -28.20 -40.28 -15.33
N ASP A 83 -29.38 -39.73 -14.99
CA ASP A 83 -29.51 -38.32 -14.61
C ASP A 83 -28.65 -37.95 -13.39
N ILE A 84 -28.71 -38.76 -12.33
CA ILE A 84 -27.92 -38.56 -11.11
C ILE A 84 -26.42 -38.63 -11.40
N ALA A 85 -25.97 -39.60 -12.22
CA ALA A 85 -24.56 -39.71 -12.60
C ALA A 85 -24.06 -38.44 -13.32
N ARG A 86 -24.85 -37.90 -14.27
CA ARG A 86 -24.53 -36.66 -14.98
C ARG A 86 -24.51 -35.45 -14.04
N ALA A 87 -25.54 -35.29 -13.20
CA ALA A 87 -25.64 -34.17 -12.26
C ALA A 87 -24.51 -34.18 -11.21
N MET A 88 -24.14 -35.36 -10.71
CA MET A 88 -23.01 -35.50 -9.77
C MET A 88 -21.65 -35.25 -10.44
N ALA A 89 -21.48 -35.61 -11.71
CA ALA A 89 -20.26 -35.30 -12.46
C ALA A 89 -20.09 -33.78 -12.63
N GLN A 90 -21.17 -33.08 -13.01
CA GLN A 90 -21.20 -31.62 -13.15
C GLN A 90 -21.00 -30.90 -11.81
N LEU A 91 -21.57 -31.42 -10.72
CA LEU A 91 -21.34 -30.90 -9.36
C LEU A 91 -19.86 -31.03 -8.96
N GLN A 92 -19.23 -32.17 -9.24
CA GLN A 92 -17.83 -32.41 -8.89
C GLN A 92 -16.88 -31.56 -9.75
N GLU A 93 -17.17 -31.36 -11.04
CA GLU A 93 -16.46 -30.40 -11.90
C GLU A 93 -16.55 -28.98 -11.32
N ALA A 94 -17.76 -28.51 -11.01
CA ALA A 94 -17.99 -27.17 -10.48
C ALA A 94 -17.30 -26.94 -9.12
N GLN A 95 -17.31 -27.94 -8.23
CA GLN A 95 -16.59 -27.90 -6.95
C GLN A 95 -15.07 -27.81 -7.14
N ASN A 96 -14.50 -28.61 -8.04
CA ASN A 96 -13.07 -28.56 -8.36
C ASN A 96 -12.67 -27.20 -8.96
N LYS A 97 -13.52 -26.64 -9.82
CA LYS A 97 -13.32 -25.33 -10.44
C LYS A 97 -13.43 -24.18 -9.44
N SER A 98 -14.39 -24.22 -8.50
CA SER A 98 -14.45 -23.28 -7.38
C SER A 98 -13.16 -23.33 -6.59
N ALA A 99 -12.78 -24.51 -6.10
CA ALA A 99 -11.58 -24.68 -5.28
C ALA A 99 -10.28 -24.27 -6.00
N GLN A 100 -10.24 -24.30 -7.34
CA GLN A 100 -9.15 -23.71 -8.12
C GLN A 100 -9.19 -22.18 -8.09
N LEU A 101 -10.33 -21.57 -8.41
CA LEU A 101 -10.51 -20.10 -8.38
C LEU A 101 -10.26 -19.53 -6.98
N ASP A 102 -10.66 -20.23 -5.93
CA ASP A 102 -10.42 -19.86 -4.53
C ASP A 102 -8.91 -19.79 -4.23
N ARG A 103 -8.12 -20.78 -4.68
CA ARG A 103 -6.65 -20.77 -4.56
C ARG A 103 -5.97 -19.70 -5.41
N GLU A 104 -6.51 -19.43 -6.59
CA GLU A 104 -6.03 -18.36 -7.46
C GLU A 104 -6.29 -16.98 -6.81
N HIS A 105 -7.47 -16.79 -6.23
CA HIS A 105 -7.84 -15.58 -5.48
C HIS A 105 -6.94 -15.36 -4.26
N ASP A 106 -6.74 -16.39 -3.42
CA ASP A 106 -5.81 -16.33 -2.28
C ASP A 106 -4.39 -15.97 -2.69
N SER A 107 -3.92 -16.48 -3.84
CA SER A 107 -2.57 -16.18 -4.34
C SER A 107 -2.44 -14.70 -4.79
N ILE A 108 -3.48 -14.15 -5.43
CA ILE A 108 -3.54 -12.74 -5.84
C ILE A 108 -3.61 -11.82 -4.61
N LEU A 109 -4.40 -12.16 -3.60
CA LEU A 109 -4.46 -11.39 -2.35
C LEU A 109 -3.12 -11.40 -1.60
N LEU A 110 -2.42 -12.54 -1.59
CA LEU A 110 -1.09 -12.65 -0.98
C LEU A 110 -0.03 -11.82 -1.74
N GLU A 111 -0.10 -11.77 -3.07
CA GLU A 111 0.80 -10.94 -3.88
C GLU A 111 0.50 -9.44 -3.71
N ALA A 112 -0.76 -9.04 -3.77
CA ALA A 112 -1.18 -7.66 -3.50
C ALA A 112 -0.72 -7.19 -2.11
N SER A 113 -0.93 -8.01 -1.07
CA SER A 113 -0.49 -7.72 0.30
C SER A 113 1.02 -7.56 0.43
N ARG A 114 1.82 -8.30 -0.35
CA ARG A 114 3.29 -8.13 -0.42
C ARG A 114 3.67 -6.81 -1.07
N LEU A 115 3.04 -6.46 -2.19
CA LEU A 115 3.28 -5.19 -2.90
C LEU A 115 2.93 -3.99 -2.01
N ASP A 116 1.78 -4.03 -1.31
CA ASP A 116 1.38 -2.99 -0.35
C ASP A 116 2.38 -2.89 0.82
N ALA A 117 2.83 -4.02 1.38
CA ALA A 117 3.82 -4.05 2.44
C ALA A 117 5.19 -3.49 1.99
N GLU A 118 5.60 -3.72 0.75
CA GLU A 118 6.79 -3.09 0.16
C GLU A 118 6.61 -1.59 -0.04
N MET A 119 5.46 -1.15 -0.58
CA MET A 119 5.18 0.27 -0.80
C MET A 119 5.13 1.03 0.53
N ALA A 120 4.54 0.45 1.58
CA ALA A 120 4.54 1.01 2.93
C ALA A 120 5.96 1.12 3.53
N ARG A 121 6.85 0.15 3.28
CA ARG A 121 8.26 0.22 3.69
C ARG A 121 8.99 1.36 2.97
N ARG A 122 8.86 1.45 1.65
CA ARG A 122 9.48 2.52 0.84
C ARG A 122 9.01 3.91 1.27
N GLN A 123 7.72 4.07 1.58
CA GLN A 123 7.16 5.32 2.12
C GLN A 123 7.71 5.65 3.53
N LEU A 124 7.80 4.66 4.43
CA LEU A 124 8.38 4.84 5.76
C LEU A 124 9.87 5.19 5.71
N GLU A 125 10.62 4.62 4.77
CA GLU A 125 12.03 4.95 4.52
C GLU A 125 12.19 6.38 4.01
N GLN A 126 11.36 6.81 3.04
CA GLN A 126 11.32 8.20 2.57
C GLN A 126 11.00 9.18 3.71
N GLN A 127 10.00 8.86 4.55
CA GLN A 127 9.65 9.68 5.73
C GLN A 127 10.81 9.74 6.74
N ARG A 128 11.54 8.64 6.97
CA ARG A 128 12.72 8.63 7.86
C ARG A 128 13.84 9.53 7.33
N MET A 129 14.18 9.42 6.04
CA MET A 129 15.16 10.30 5.40
C MET A 129 14.75 11.77 5.51
N GLN A 130 13.48 12.10 5.26
CA GLN A 130 12.99 13.48 5.34
C GLN A 130 13.07 14.04 6.78
N ASN A 131 12.75 13.23 7.80
CA ASN A 131 12.89 13.63 9.21
C ASN A 131 14.35 13.79 9.63
N GLN A 132 15.26 12.93 9.14
CA GLN A 132 16.70 13.04 9.38
C GLN A 132 17.23 14.38 8.84
N MET A 133 16.96 14.70 7.58
CA MET A 133 17.34 15.99 6.97
C MET A 133 16.84 17.19 7.80
N ILE A 134 15.58 17.19 8.23
CA ILE A 134 15.00 18.26 9.07
C ILE A 134 15.72 18.35 10.43
N SER A 135 16.10 17.21 11.03
CA SER A 135 16.83 17.21 12.30
C SER A 135 18.27 17.73 12.17
N GLU A 136 18.94 17.44 11.05
CA GLU A 136 20.28 17.95 10.74
C GLU A 136 20.27 19.45 10.44
N GLU A 137 19.28 19.93 9.68
CA GLU A 137 19.07 21.36 9.44
C GLU A 137 18.74 22.11 10.74
N ALA A 138 17.89 21.56 11.59
CA ALA A 138 17.58 22.14 12.90
C ALA A 138 18.81 22.18 13.82
N ALA A 139 19.61 21.11 13.88
CA ALA A 139 20.85 21.07 14.66
C ALA A 139 21.88 22.08 14.16
N ARG A 140 22.03 22.22 12.83
CA ARG A 140 22.91 23.22 12.20
C ARG A 140 22.43 24.65 12.49
N LEU A 141 21.13 24.92 12.39
CA LEU A 141 20.56 26.24 12.74
C LEU A 141 20.77 26.56 14.23
N GLN A 142 20.65 25.57 15.11
CA GLN A 142 20.95 25.73 16.54
C GLN A 142 22.44 26.03 16.78
N GLN A 143 23.36 25.33 16.11
CA GLN A 143 24.80 25.61 16.18
C GLN A 143 25.11 27.05 15.72
N GLN A 144 24.57 27.47 14.57
CA GLN A 144 24.74 28.84 14.08
C GLN A 144 24.17 29.88 15.05
N GLY A 145 23.01 29.62 15.67
CA GLY A 145 22.45 30.47 16.71
C GLY A 145 23.37 30.63 17.94
N VAL A 146 24.03 29.55 18.35
CA VAL A 146 25.04 29.57 19.42
C VAL A 146 26.26 30.40 18.99
N GLU A 147 26.81 30.17 17.80
CA GLU A 147 27.94 30.94 17.25
C GLU A 147 27.63 32.45 17.18
N TYR A 148 26.46 32.83 16.65
CA TYR A 148 26.01 34.23 16.61
C TYR A 148 25.88 34.85 18.01
N SER A 149 25.39 34.08 19.00
CA SER A 149 25.28 34.57 20.39
C SER A 149 26.65 34.83 21.02
N GLN A 150 27.63 33.93 20.80
CA GLN A 150 29.00 34.09 21.27
C GLN A 150 29.70 35.27 20.59
N ALA A 151 29.55 35.42 19.28
CA ALA A 151 30.10 36.56 18.53
C ALA A 151 29.50 37.90 19.02
N LEU A 152 28.19 37.94 19.31
CA LEU A 152 27.53 39.12 19.88
C LEU A 152 28.06 39.45 21.29
N GLU A 153 28.32 38.45 22.13
CA GLU A 153 28.88 38.64 23.47
C GLU A 153 30.34 39.11 23.43
N GLN A 154 31.16 38.55 22.54
CA GLN A 154 32.53 39.01 22.29
C GLN A 154 32.55 40.47 21.81
N ALA A 155 31.72 40.82 20.81
CA ALA A 155 31.62 42.19 20.29
C ALA A 155 31.17 43.20 21.37
N LYS A 156 30.24 42.82 22.27
CA LYS A 156 29.88 43.63 23.45
C LYS A 156 31.07 43.81 24.40
N ALA A 157 31.76 42.73 24.74
CA ALA A 157 32.92 42.78 25.64
C ALA A 157 34.08 43.60 25.07
N GLU A 158 34.28 43.61 23.75
CA GLU A 158 35.25 44.48 23.07
C GLU A 158 34.80 45.94 23.04
N GLY A 159 33.53 46.21 22.74
CA GLY A 159 32.96 47.56 22.83
C GLY A 159 33.10 48.17 24.23
N ASP A 160 32.89 47.39 25.28
CA ASP A 160 33.05 47.85 26.67
C ASP A 160 34.52 47.97 27.11
N LYS A 161 35.45 47.16 26.57
CA LYS A 161 36.90 47.41 26.71
C LYS A 161 37.29 48.73 26.03
N ALA A 162 36.83 48.97 24.80
CA ALA A 162 37.12 50.19 24.04
C ALA A 162 36.57 51.45 24.76
N ARG A 163 35.35 51.39 25.29
CA ARG A 163 34.76 52.45 26.14
C ARG A 163 35.64 52.76 27.36
N LYS A 164 36.04 51.72 28.13
CA LYS A 164 36.90 51.88 29.31
C LYS A 164 38.28 52.48 28.97
N LEU A 165 38.86 52.11 27.84
CA LEU A 165 40.11 52.70 27.34
C LEU A 165 39.93 54.17 26.92
N ALA A 166 38.86 54.50 26.20
CA ALA A 166 38.54 55.87 25.81
C ALA A 166 38.27 56.77 27.04
N GLU A 167 37.58 56.27 28.06
CA GLU A 167 37.42 56.95 29.34
C GLU A 167 38.76 57.18 30.05
N ALA A 168 39.64 56.17 30.10
CA ALA A 168 40.96 56.30 30.72
C ALA A 168 41.82 57.34 29.99
N GLN A 169 41.83 57.31 28.65
CA GLN A 169 42.51 58.32 27.82
C GLN A 169 41.93 59.73 28.03
N ALA A 170 40.61 59.87 28.12
CA ALA A 170 39.96 61.15 28.41
C ALA A 170 40.34 61.68 29.81
N ARG A 171 40.42 60.81 30.83
CA ARG A 171 40.89 61.17 32.18
C ARG A 171 42.35 61.64 32.16
N VAL A 172 43.24 60.94 31.44
CA VAL A 172 44.65 61.34 31.28
C VAL A 172 44.78 62.66 30.53
N ALA A 173 44.07 62.85 29.41
CA ALA A 173 44.08 64.10 28.64
C ALA A 173 43.57 65.28 29.48
N ASN A 174 42.54 65.08 30.31
CA ASN A 174 42.04 66.10 31.22
C ASN A 174 43.00 66.39 32.40
N ALA A 175 43.74 65.40 32.89
CA ALA A 175 44.81 65.60 33.87
C ALA A 175 45.98 66.39 33.27
N ALA A 176 46.43 66.05 32.07
CA ALA A 176 47.48 66.77 31.35
C ALA A 176 47.09 68.23 31.06
N LYS A 177 45.83 68.50 30.65
CA LYS A 177 45.30 69.86 30.50
C LYS A 177 45.33 70.65 31.81
N LYS A 178 44.98 70.02 32.94
CA LYS A 178 45.08 70.65 34.28
C LYS A 178 46.52 70.95 34.68
N GLN A 179 47.44 70.02 34.44
CA GLN A 179 48.88 70.23 34.71
C GLN A 179 49.46 71.35 33.84
N ALA A 180 49.12 71.41 32.56
CA ALA A 180 49.54 72.49 31.66
C ALA A 180 49.00 73.86 32.13
N ALA A 181 47.72 73.94 32.52
CA ALA A 181 47.13 75.18 33.04
C ALA A 181 47.77 75.62 34.37
N LEU A 182 48.09 74.68 35.26
CA LEU A 182 48.81 74.98 36.52
C LEU A 182 50.27 75.42 36.26
N ALA A 183 50.95 74.79 35.31
CA ALA A 183 52.29 75.20 34.89
C ALA A 183 52.30 76.59 34.23
N GLU A 184 51.27 76.92 33.44
CA GLU A 184 51.11 78.26 32.87
C GLU A 184 50.81 79.31 33.95
N GLN A 185 49.99 78.98 34.96
CA GLN A 185 49.74 79.83 36.12
C GLN A 185 51.02 80.04 36.95
N ALA A 186 51.83 79.00 37.16
CA ALA A 186 53.13 79.11 37.83
C ALA A 186 54.13 79.95 37.02
N ALA A 187 54.19 79.78 35.70
CA ALA A 187 55.05 80.57 34.82
C ALA A 187 54.61 82.04 34.72
N ARG A 188 53.30 82.32 34.80
CA ARG A 188 52.76 83.68 34.99
C ARG A 188 53.26 84.25 36.31
N ALA A 189 52.98 83.59 37.44
CA ALA A 189 53.40 84.05 38.77
C ALA A 189 54.93 84.24 38.91
N MET A 190 55.75 83.40 38.29
CA MET A 190 57.22 83.58 38.28
C MET A 190 57.67 84.79 37.47
N ARG A 191 57.02 85.10 36.33
CA ARG A 191 57.29 86.33 35.56
C ARG A 191 56.85 87.57 36.33
N ASP A 192 55.68 87.50 36.97
CA ASP A 192 55.12 88.61 37.74
C ASP A 192 56.00 88.91 38.97
N ALA A 193 56.57 87.87 39.61
CA ALA A 193 57.58 87.98 40.66
C ALA A 193 58.99 88.39 40.18
N SER A 194 59.23 88.48 38.86
CA SER A 194 60.53 88.84 38.26
C SER A 194 60.57 90.28 37.71
N SER A 195 59.52 91.07 37.91
CA SER A 195 59.39 92.43 37.36
C SER A 195 59.43 93.49 38.48
N PRO A 196 60.44 94.37 38.55
CA PRO A 196 60.44 95.50 39.47
C PRO A 196 59.62 96.69 38.93
N ASP A 197 58.78 97.27 39.79
CA ASP A 197 57.92 98.43 39.48
C ASP A 197 58.68 99.77 39.49
N THR A 198 58.46 100.61 38.47
CA THR A 198 58.50 102.09 38.58
C THR A 198 57.62 102.78 37.53
N SER A 199 56.72 103.65 37.99
CA SER A 199 55.81 104.54 37.24
C SER A 199 56.51 105.82 36.72
N ASP A 200 56.38 106.26 35.45
CA ASP A 200 55.32 107.15 34.87
C ASP A 200 55.70 108.67 34.99
N PRO A 201 55.03 109.72 34.40
CA PRO A 201 54.27 109.90 33.14
C PRO A 201 54.64 111.14 32.25
N THR A 202 54.68 110.98 30.91
CA THR A 202 54.26 111.99 29.86
C THR A 202 54.96 113.38 29.77
N PRO A 203 54.69 114.29 28.78
CA PRO A 203 53.87 114.28 27.54
C PRO A 203 54.76 114.54 26.25
N THR A 204 54.48 115.25 25.12
CA THR A 204 53.44 116.24 24.68
C THR A 204 53.33 116.44 23.13
N LYS A 205 52.18 117.00 22.71
CA LYS A 205 51.78 117.83 21.50
C LYS A 205 52.91 118.60 20.75
N LYS A 206 52.79 119.05 19.48
CA LYS A 206 51.80 119.05 18.34
C LYS A 206 52.49 119.71 17.10
N PRO A 207 51.85 119.92 15.91
CA PRO A 207 50.59 119.39 15.35
C PRO A 207 50.92 118.52 14.10
N LYS A 208 50.59 118.72 12.80
CA LYS A 208 49.70 119.56 11.94
C LYS A 208 49.64 118.84 10.54
N LYS A 209 48.68 119.04 9.63
CA LYS A 209 47.45 119.83 9.55
C LYS A 209 46.37 118.97 8.90
#